data_AF-A0A3M5GCS2-F1
#
_entry.id   AF-A0A3M5GCS2-F1
#
_cell.length_a   1.000
_cell.length_b   1.000
_cell.length_c   1.000
_cell.angle_alpha   90.00
_cell.angle_beta   90.00
_cell.angle_gamma   90.00
#
_symmetry.space_group_name_H-M   'P 1'
#
loop_
_entity.id
_entity.type
_entity.pdbx_description
1 polymer ?
#
loop_
_entity_poly.entity_id
_entity_poly.type
_entity_poly.pdbx_seq_one_letter_code
_entity_poly.pdbx_strand_id
1 'polypeptide(L)'
;MAAWRLGLDASQVYKMPTAIQPDGYSCGDHVLTGIEVLAHRVIDGMFDYAGGKDLSDIKPDRDFIRDRLAPADQAPAESSVRSVPEPPVEQKKKKSKWWKL
;
A
#
# COMPACT_ATOMS: atom_id res chain seq x y z
N MET A 1 -0.78 10.39 -12.91
CA MET A 1 -1.94 9.75 -13.57
C MET A 1 -2.03 8.28 -13.14
N ALA A 2 -2.39 8.01 -11.87
CA ALA A 2 -2.41 6.65 -11.29
C ALA A 2 -3.70 6.33 -10.49
N ALA A 3 -4.36 7.34 -9.91
CA ALA A 3 -5.53 7.17 -9.04
C ALA A 3 -6.71 6.40 -9.66
N TRP A 4 -7.00 6.63 -10.93
CA TRP A 4 -8.14 6.04 -11.65
C TRP A 4 -7.94 4.55 -11.94
N ARG A 5 -6.69 4.07 -11.96
CA ARG A 5 -6.39 2.63 -12.06
C ARG A 5 -6.61 1.89 -10.74
N LEU A 6 -6.75 2.61 -9.63
CA LEU A 6 -7.01 2.06 -8.29
C LEU A 6 -8.48 2.21 -7.88
N GLY A 7 -9.37 2.63 -8.80
CA GLY A 7 -10.77 2.91 -8.48
C GLY A 7 -10.96 4.13 -7.58
N LEU A 8 -9.92 4.96 -7.41
CA LEU A 8 -10.00 6.17 -6.62
C LEU A 8 -10.50 7.32 -7.49
N ASP A 9 -11.46 8.07 -6.96
CA ASP A 9 -11.88 9.33 -7.55
C ASP A 9 -10.71 10.31 -7.48
N ALA A 10 -10.14 10.64 -8.64
CA ALA A 10 -9.00 11.53 -8.73
C ALA A 10 -9.31 12.95 -8.20
N SER A 11 -10.59 13.34 -8.14
CA SER A 11 -11.02 14.61 -7.53
C SER A 11 -10.93 14.61 -6.00
N GLN A 12 -10.89 13.43 -5.39
CA GLN A 12 -10.74 13.23 -3.95
C GLN A 12 -9.29 12.97 -3.53
N VAL A 13 -8.37 12.84 -4.50
CA VAL A 13 -6.94 12.63 -4.23
C VAL A 13 -6.23 13.98 -4.16
N TYR A 14 -5.87 14.38 -2.93
CA TYR A 14 -5.07 15.58 -2.71
C TYR A 14 -3.62 15.32 -3.11
N LYS A 15 -3.05 16.25 -3.89
CA LYS A 15 -1.61 16.29 -4.13
C LYS A 15 -0.94 16.78 -2.85
N MET A 16 -0.42 15.85 -2.06
CA MET A 16 0.28 16.14 -0.82
C MET A 16 1.75 16.51 -1.08
N PRO A 17 2.30 17.46 -0.32
CA PRO A 17 3.72 17.74 -0.38
C PRO A 17 4.56 16.56 0.15
N THR A 18 5.70 16.35 -0.48
CA THR A 18 6.73 15.38 -0.09
C THR A 18 8.09 15.96 -0.42
N ALA A 19 9.13 15.52 0.29
CA ALA A 19 10.50 15.91 -0.02
C ALA A 19 10.83 15.68 -1.51
N ILE A 20 11.48 16.67 -2.12
CA ILE A 20 11.90 16.58 -3.52
C ILE A 20 13.15 15.72 -3.58
N GLN A 21 13.07 14.63 -4.34
CA GLN A 21 14.23 13.77 -4.58
C GLN A 21 15.38 14.58 -5.23
N PRO A 22 16.60 14.50 -4.70
CA PRO A 22 17.75 15.20 -5.28
C PRO A 22 18.36 14.46 -6.48
N ASP A 23 17.97 13.20 -6.70
CA ASP A 23 18.56 12.30 -7.69
C ASP A 23 17.48 11.57 -8.52
N GLY A 24 17.93 10.72 -9.45
CA GLY A 24 17.08 9.96 -10.37
C GLY A 24 16.73 8.54 -9.93
N TYR A 25 17.08 8.10 -8.71
CA TYR A 25 16.92 6.69 -8.30
C TYR A 25 16.34 6.48 -6.90
N SER A 26 16.28 7.50 -6.05
CA SER A 26 15.81 7.41 -4.66
C SER A 26 14.30 7.53 -4.49
N CYS A 27 13.52 7.51 -5.58
CA CYS A 27 12.05 7.58 -5.51
C CYS A 27 11.46 6.47 -4.64
N GLY A 28 12.01 5.25 -4.72
CA GLY A 28 11.63 4.13 -3.86
C GLY A 28 11.92 4.40 -2.38
N ASP A 29 13.07 5.00 -2.08
CA ASP A 29 13.49 5.34 -0.72
C ASP A 29 12.52 6.38 -0.10
N HIS A 30 12.08 7.37 -0.90
CA HIS A 30 11.06 8.36 -0.48
C HIS A 30 9.71 7.71 -0.19
N VAL A 31 9.29 6.74 -1.01
CA VAL A 31 8.03 6.00 -0.79
C VAL A 31 8.10 5.20 0.51
N LEU A 32 9.17 4.43 0.73
CA LEU A 32 9.34 3.63 1.95
C LEU A 32 9.38 4.51 3.20
N THR A 33 10.16 5.58 3.16
CA THR A 33 10.27 6.54 4.27
C THR A 33 8.93 7.22 4.54
N GLY A 34 8.19 7.62 3.50
CA GLY A 34 6.86 8.22 3.65
C GLY A 34 5.85 7.26 4.30
N ILE A 35 5.86 5.98 3.92
CA ILE A 35 5.03 4.94 4.55
C ILE A 35 5.38 4.79 6.03
N GLU A 36 6.67 4.68 6.37
CA GLU A 36 7.14 4.53 7.74
C GLU A 36 6.72 5.73 8.62
N VAL A 37 6.97 6.96 8.16
CA VAL A 37 6.62 8.18 8.89
C VAL A 37 5.12 8.29 9.11
N LEU A 38 4.29 8.06 8.10
CA LEU A 38 2.83 8.14 8.25
C LEU A 38 2.30 7.02 9.16
N ALA A 39 2.85 5.81 9.08
CA ALA A 39 2.46 4.71 9.96
C ALA A 39 2.74 5.04 11.43
N HIS A 40 3.92 5.59 11.74
CA HIS A 40 4.23 6.05 13.08
C HIS A 40 3.28 7.16 13.55
N ARG A 41 2.97 8.12 12.67
CA ARG A 41 2.02 9.20 12.99
C ARG A 41 0.59 8.71 13.25
N VAL A 42 0.19 7.59 12.66
CA VAL A 42 -1.09 6.96 12.97
C VAL A 42 -1.04 6.31 14.36
N ILE A 43 0.06 5.63 14.68
CA ILE A 43 0.23 4.92 15.95
C ILE A 43 0.33 5.90 17.14
N ASP A 44 1.03 7.02 16.97
CA ASP A 44 1.22 8.04 18.02
C ASP A 44 0.08 9.06 18.09
N GLY A 45 -0.90 8.98 17.17
CA GLY A 45 -2.06 9.88 17.09
C GLY A 45 -1.79 11.23 16.41
N MET A 46 -0.61 11.46 15.85
CA MET A 46 -0.23 12.72 15.22
C MET A 46 -0.78 12.92 13.79
N PHE A 47 -1.26 11.84 13.14
CA PHE A 47 -1.67 11.85 11.73
C PHE A 47 -2.81 12.82 11.40
N ASP A 48 -3.73 13.06 12.34
CA ASP A 48 -4.90 13.92 12.14
C ASP A 48 -4.70 15.36 12.63
N TYR A 49 -3.56 15.68 13.22
CA TYR A 49 -3.21 17.07 13.52
C TYR A 49 -2.88 17.86 12.25
N ALA A 50 -2.92 19.18 12.37
CA ALA A 50 -2.48 20.09 11.31
C ALA A 50 -1.02 19.75 10.92
N GLY A 51 -0.80 19.46 9.63
CA GLY A 51 0.51 19.03 9.13
C GLY A 51 0.86 17.56 9.38
N GLY A 52 0.01 16.77 10.04
CA GLY A 52 0.27 15.35 10.34
C GLY A 52 0.46 14.47 9.10
N LYS A 53 0.01 14.93 7.93
CA LYS A 53 0.16 14.25 6.64
C LYS A 53 1.25 14.87 5.74
N ASP A 54 1.92 15.92 6.21
CA ASP A 54 2.97 16.62 5.47
C ASP A 54 4.28 15.83 5.53
N LEU A 55 4.85 15.55 4.35
CA LEU A 55 6.10 14.81 4.18
C LEU A 55 7.19 15.69 3.54
N SER A 56 7.03 17.01 3.50
CA SER A 56 8.02 17.94 2.91
C SER A 56 9.42 17.77 3.47
N ASP A 57 9.51 17.45 4.76
CA ASP A 57 10.76 17.43 5.52
C ASP A 57 11.33 16.02 5.73
N ILE A 58 10.77 14.98 5.10
CA ILE A 58 11.33 13.64 5.22
C ILE A 58 12.74 13.58 4.61
N LYS A 59 13.60 12.76 5.22
CA LYS A 59 14.96 12.53 4.76
C LYS A 59 15.17 11.03 4.61
N PRO A 60 14.98 10.48 3.41
CA PRO A 60 15.19 9.06 3.18
C PRO A 60 16.64 8.68 3.46
N ASP A 61 16.82 7.62 4.24
CA ASP A 61 18.13 7.07 4.57
C ASP A 61 18.27 5.70 3.89
N ARG A 62 19.06 5.67 2.82
CA ARG A 62 19.25 4.47 2.01
C ARG A 62 20.01 3.37 2.74
N ASP A 63 20.95 3.74 3.59
CA ASP A 63 21.75 2.76 4.33
C ASP A 63 20.86 2.12 5.41
N PHE A 64 20.06 2.91 6.12
CA PHE A 64 19.04 2.38 7.04
C PHE A 64 18.03 1.46 6.34
N ILE A 65 17.53 1.83 5.15
CA ILE A 65 16.60 0.99 4.38
C ILE A 65 17.26 -0.34 4.01
N ARG A 66 18.53 -0.32 3.56
CA ARG A 66 19.28 -1.54 3.25
C ARG A 66 19.47 -2.42 4.48
N ASP A 67 19.82 -1.82 5.61
CA ASP A 67 20.01 -2.54 6.88
C ASP A 67 18.72 -3.18 7.37
N ARG A 68 17.56 -2.58 7.08
CA ARG A 68 16.24 -3.17 7.40
C ARG A 68 15.87 -4.31 6.46
N LEU A 69 16.30 -4.27 5.20
CA LEU A 69 16.04 -5.32 4.21
C LEU A 69 16.98 -6.52 4.37
N ALA A 70 18.24 -6.30 4.78
CA ALA A 70 19.24 -7.37 4.87
C ALA A 70 18.83 -8.56 5.78
N PRO A 71 18.19 -8.35 6.96
CA PRO A 71 17.62 -9.44 7.76
C PRO A 71 16.39 -10.09 7.11
N ALA A 72 15.61 -9.35 6.31
CA ALA A 72 14.42 -9.86 5.65
C ALA A 72 14.78 -10.84 4.52
N ASP A 73 15.91 -10.65 3.85
CA ASP A 73 16.45 -11.60 2.86
C ASP A 73 16.85 -12.95 3.48
N GLN A 74 17.06 -13.00 4.79
CA GLN A 74 17.37 -14.23 5.54
C GLN A 74 16.12 -14.93 6.09
N ALA A 75 14.95 -14.29 6.02
CA ALA A 75 13.69 -14.93 6.37
C ALA A 75 13.24 -15.82 5.20
N PRO A 76 12.78 -17.07 5.45
CA PRO A 76 12.19 -17.87 4.38
C PRO A 76 11.03 -17.08 3.76
N ALA A 77 11.09 -16.85 2.44
CA ALA A 77 10.01 -16.20 1.68
C ALA A 77 8.67 -16.96 1.74
N GLU A 78 8.65 -18.14 2.35
CA GLU A 78 7.52 -19.03 2.51
C GLU A 78 6.99 -19.04 3.96
N SER A 79 6.50 -17.91 4.46
CA SER A 79 5.65 -17.94 5.65
C SER A 79 4.77 -16.70 5.73
N SER A 80 3.68 -16.72 4.98
CA SER A 80 2.40 -16.03 5.22
C SER A 80 1.73 -15.61 3.90
N VAL A 81 1.69 -16.51 2.91
CA VAL A 81 0.51 -16.54 2.04
C VAL A 81 -0.55 -17.22 2.87
N ARG A 82 -1.39 -16.43 3.55
CA ARG A 82 -2.62 -16.92 4.16
C ARG A 82 -3.38 -17.63 3.04
N SER A 83 -3.42 -18.96 3.09
CA SER A 83 -4.20 -19.78 2.18
C SER A 83 -5.66 -19.42 2.41
N VAL A 84 -6.15 -18.47 1.61
CA VAL A 84 -7.58 -18.18 1.51
C VAL A 84 -8.20 -19.48 0.98
N PRO A 85 -9.11 -20.13 1.73
CA PRO A 85 -9.85 -21.25 1.17
C PRO A 85 -10.61 -20.72 -0.04
N GLU A 86 -10.40 -21.33 -1.21
CA GLU A 86 -11.19 -21.00 -2.39
C GLU A 86 -12.68 -21.14 -2.02
N PRO A 87 -13.53 -20.12 -2.27
CA PRO A 87 -14.96 -20.27 -2.06
C PRO A 87 -15.45 -21.38 -2.99
N PRO A 88 -16.30 -22.31 -2.52
CA PRO A 88 -16.79 -23.39 -3.35
C PRO A 88 -17.52 -22.78 -4.55
N VAL A 89 -17.07 -23.11 -5.75
CA VAL A 89 -17.75 -22.78 -7.00
C VAL A 89 -19.16 -23.37 -6.91
N GLU A 90 -20.17 -22.53 -6.67
CA GLU A 90 -21.56 -22.92 -6.78
C GLU A 90 -21.79 -23.47 -8.19
N GLN A 91 -21.90 -24.79 -8.29
CA GLN A 91 -22.39 -25.44 -9.49
C GLN A 91 -23.81 -24.92 -9.72
N LYS A 92 -23.97 -24.00 -10.68
CA LYS A 92 -25.27 -23.57 -11.18
C LYS A 92 -26.06 -24.82 -11.60
N LYS A 93 -26.98 -25.26 -10.75
CA LYS A 93 -28.00 -26.25 -11.11
C LYS A 93 -28.73 -25.70 -12.34
N LYS A 94 -28.58 -26.37 -13.48
CA LYS A 94 -29.40 -26.14 -14.67
C LYS A 94 -30.86 -26.25 -14.22
N LYS A 95 -31.58 -25.12 -14.20
CA LYS A 95 -33.03 -25.12 -14.03
C LYS A 95 -33.63 -25.88 -15.22
N SER A 96 -34.11 -27.08 -14.97
CA SER A 96 -34.96 -27.82 -15.89
C SER A 96 -36.23 -27.01 -16.14
N LYS A 97 -36.41 -26.51 -17.36
CA LYS A 97 -37.67 -25.90 -17.81
C LYS A 97 -38.74 -26.98 -17.78
N TRP A 98 -39.62 -26.90 -16.80
CA TRP A 98 -40.84 -27.69 -16.72
C TRP A 98 -42.02 -26.72 -16.81
N TRP A 99 -42.87 -26.96 -17.83
CA TRP A 99 -44.21 -26.42 -18.12
C TRP A 99 -44.34 -25.03 -18.75
N LYS A 100 -44.80 -25.01 -20.01
CA LYS A 100 -45.80 -24.05 -20.50
C LYS A 100 -47.11 -24.82 -20.64
N LEU A 101 -48.12 -24.42 -19.86
CA LEU A 101 -49.53 -24.50 -20.22
C LEU A 101 -49.85 -23.25 -21.04
#